data_AF-A0A837RK34-F1
#
_entry.id   AF-A0A837RK34-F1
#
_cell.length_a   1.000
_cell.length_b   1.000
_cell.length_c   1.000
_cell.angle_alpha   90.00
_cell.angle_beta   90.00
_cell.angle_gamma   90.00
#
_symmetry.space_group_name_H-M   'P 1'
#
loop_
_entity.id
_entity.type
_entity.pdbx_description
1 polymer ?
#
loop_
_entity_poly.entity_id
_entity_poly.type
_entity_poly.pdbx_seq_one_letter_code
_entity_poly.pdbx_strand_id
1 'polypeptide(L)'
;MNVGAVGPIKAGQNVQLRFEATVTANSAGTITNNAYITNVKTSAGQTYSKVLTNDADLNVQNVNTFLSVPNLIDFGSTNVYGKAKTLTNVKTNGELIVSHPNSNNFNVNVSYDNDDATSQLKTTDGKTLPSDDSGLIFIKQRTSSSDDVGTWQPISPTGTPIQTSDFAGNQQSLQLTNYVGVNNWKLKLAPTVETGSYSGTLTWTMSESV
;
A
#
# COMPACT_ATOMS: atom_id res chain seq x y z
N MET A 1 11.48 13.26 -28.49
CA MET A 1 12.41 14.35 -28.14
C MET A 1 11.62 15.64 -28.28
N ASN A 2 11.37 16.35 -27.18
CA ASN A 2 10.57 17.57 -27.21
C ASN A 2 11.48 18.76 -27.54
N VAL A 3 11.04 19.61 -28.47
CA VAL A 3 11.78 20.80 -28.88
C VAL A 3 10.94 22.05 -28.62
N GLY A 4 11.59 23.14 -28.23
CA GLY A 4 10.96 24.43 -28.00
C GLY A 4 11.84 25.57 -28.48
N ALA A 5 11.23 26.67 -28.91
CA ALA A 5 11.95 27.87 -29.29
C ALA A 5 12.31 28.68 -28.02
N VAL A 6 13.57 29.09 -27.91
CA VAL A 6 14.04 29.99 -26.86
C VAL A 6 14.36 31.33 -27.50
N GLY A 7 13.78 32.41 -26.96
CA GLY A 7 14.06 33.77 -27.42
C GLY A 7 15.47 34.26 -27.04
N PRO A 8 15.84 35.51 -27.39
CA PRO A 8 17.12 36.08 -27.00
C PRO A 8 17.32 36.09 -25.48
N ILE A 9 18.44 35.53 -25.00
CA ILE A 9 18.80 35.48 -23.59
C ILE A 9 19.78 36.62 -23.29
N LYS A 10 19.40 37.57 -22.43
CA LYS A 10 20.29 38.67 -22.02
C LYS A 10 21.27 38.21 -20.93
N ALA A 11 22.37 38.95 -20.79
CA ALA A 11 23.30 38.72 -19.67
C ALA A 11 22.55 38.79 -18.33
N GLY A 12 22.77 37.80 -17.47
CA GLY A 12 22.11 37.67 -16.17
C GLY A 12 20.68 37.10 -16.20
N GLN A 13 20.12 36.77 -17.38
CA GLN A 13 18.84 36.07 -17.47
C GLN A 13 19.00 34.55 -17.44
N ASN A 14 18.12 33.89 -16.69
CA ASN A 14 18.00 32.44 -16.66
C ASN A 14 16.80 32.00 -17.52
N VAL A 15 16.98 30.90 -18.25
CA VAL A 15 15.88 30.22 -18.96
C VAL A 15 15.53 28.97 -18.17
N GLN A 16 14.28 28.85 -17.75
CA GLN A 16 13.78 27.64 -17.07
C GLN A 16 13.06 26.75 -18.08
N LEU A 17 13.53 25.52 -18.25
CA LEU A 17 12.77 24.46 -18.90
C LEU A 17 12.13 23.59 -17.82
N ARG A 18 10.83 23.32 -17.96
CA ARG A 18 10.09 22.37 -17.13
C ARG A 18 9.67 21.20 -17.99
N PHE A 19 9.83 20.00 -17.44
CA PHE A 19 9.32 18.78 -18.04
C PHE A 19 8.51 18.03 -16.99
N GLU A 20 7.44 17.42 -17.44
CA GLU A 20 6.61 16.53 -16.63
C GLU A 20 7.07 15.09 -16.93
N ALA A 21 7.26 14.30 -15.87
CA ALA A 21 7.64 12.90 -15.99
C ALA A 21 6.70 12.05 -15.15
N THR A 22 6.32 10.90 -15.68
CA THR A 22 5.64 9.85 -14.92
C THR A 22 6.67 8.77 -14.60
N VAL A 23 6.97 8.57 -13.31
CA VAL A 23 7.79 7.44 -12.88
C VAL A 23 6.91 6.20 -12.85
N THR A 24 7.18 5.24 -13.74
CA THR A 24 6.43 3.99 -13.85
C THR A 24 7.18 2.78 -13.31
N ALA A 25 8.44 2.95 -12.88
CA ALA A 25 9.29 1.89 -12.36
C ALA A 25 9.52 2.03 -10.86
N ASN A 26 9.51 0.89 -10.15
CA ASN A 26 9.63 0.81 -8.70
C ASN A 26 11.10 0.69 -8.24
N SER A 27 12.05 0.76 -9.17
CA SER A 27 13.48 0.58 -8.89
C SER A 27 14.15 1.89 -8.54
N ALA A 28 14.85 1.92 -7.41
CA ALA A 28 15.69 3.03 -7.01
C ALA A 28 16.73 3.38 -8.08
N GLY A 29 16.97 4.67 -8.22
CA GLY A 29 17.95 5.21 -9.16
C GLY A 29 17.79 6.70 -9.37
N THR A 30 18.78 7.28 -10.03
CA THR A 30 18.73 8.67 -10.48
C THR A 30 18.33 8.69 -11.94
N ILE A 31 17.23 9.35 -12.25
CA ILE A 31 16.84 9.68 -13.62
C ILE A 31 17.35 11.09 -13.88
N THR A 32 18.38 11.20 -14.71
CA THR A 32 18.91 12.50 -15.15
C THR A 32 18.29 12.88 -16.48
N ASN A 33 17.69 14.05 -16.54
CA ASN A 33 17.27 14.66 -17.79
C ASN A 33 18.10 15.92 -18.06
N ASN A 34 18.61 16.04 -19.27
CA ASN A 34 19.32 17.22 -19.73
C ASN A 34 18.76 17.72 -21.06
N ALA A 35 18.98 18.99 -21.33
CA ALA A 35 18.67 19.61 -22.60
C ALA A 35 19.91 20.28 -23.17
N TYR A 36 19.85 20.63 -24.46
CA TYR A 36 20.87 21.45 -25.10
C TYR A 36 20.21 22.53 -25.95
N ILE A 37 20.81 23.72 -25.95
CA ILE A 37 20.45 24.81 -26.84
C ILE A 37 21.33 24.70 -28.08
N THR A 38 20.72 24.64 -29.26
CA THR A 38 21.43 24.62 -30.55
C THR A 38 21.51 26.01 -31.17
N ASN A 39 22.45 26.22 -32.10
CA ASN A 39 22.57 27.45 -32.89
C ASN A 39 22.78 28.72 -32.02
N VAL A 40 23.55 28.59 -30.95
CA VAL A 40 23.81 29.71 -30.04
C VAL A 40 24.78 30.68 -30.68
N LYS A 41 24.44 31.97 -30.69
CA LYS A 41 25.35 33.05 -31.08
C LYS A 41 25.41 34.07 -29.94
N THR A 42 26.61 34.29 -29.42
CA THR A 42 26.84 35.27 -28.33
C THR A 42 26.88 36.69 -28.88
N SER A 43 26.72 37.69 -28.01
CA SER A 43 26.86 39.10 -28.37
C SER A 43 28.26 39.46 -28.88
N ALA A 44 29.29 38.69 -28.50
CA ALA A 44 30.65 38.80 -29.02
C ALA A 44 30.83 38.15 -30.41
N GLY A 45 29.78 37.61 -31.01
CA GLY A 45 29.80 37.00 -32.34
C GLY A 45 30.24 35.53 -32.36
N GLN A 46 30.50 34.93 -31.21
CA GLN A 46 30.93 33.54 -31.11
C GLN A 46 29.76 32.59 -31.28
N THR A 47 29.94 31.52 -32.05
CA THR A 47 28.90 30.54 -32.34
C THR A 47 29.20 29.20 -31.67
N TYR A 48 28.16 28.58 -31.12
CA TYR A 48 28.21 27.24 -30.56
C TYR A 48 27.11 26.39 -31.19
N SER A 49 27.50 25.20 -31.67
CA SER A 49 26.54 24.26 -32.25
C SER A 49 25.58 23.71 -31.19
N LYS A 50 26.07 23.51 -29.96
CA LYS A 50 25.32 23.07 -28.79
C LYS A 50 25.88 23.67 -27.50
N VAL A 51 25.00 24.03 -26.58
CA VAL A 51 25.33 24.37 -25.19
C VAL A 51 24.42 23.54 -24.27
N LEU A 52 25.00 22.78 -23.35
CA LEU A 52 24.27 21.94 -22.40
C LEU A 52 23.61 22.79 -21.31
N THR A 53 22.41 22.40 -20.88
CA THR A 53 21.81 22.91 -19.65
C THR A 53 22.44 22.23 -18.43
N ASN A 54 22.10 22.71 -17.24
CA ASN A 54 22.27 21.92 -16.03
C ASN A 54 21.43 20.63 -16.11
N ASP A 55 21.87 19.61 -15.38
CA ASP A 55 21.14 18.37 -15.19
C ASP A 55 19.94 18.62 -14.27
N ALA A 56 18.85 17.93 -14.57
CA ALA A 56 17.68 17.87 -13.72
C ALA A 56 17.47 16.42 -13.30
N ASP A 57 17.83 16.16 -12.04
CA ASP A 57 17.88 14.82 -11.45
C ASP A 57 16.62 14.51 -10.64
N LEU A 58 16.05 13.33 -10.88
CA LEU A 58 15.00 12.74 -10.06
C LEU A 58 15.56 11.50 -9.36
N ASN A 59 15.64 11.56 -8.04
CA ASN A 59 16.09 10.43 -7.22
C ASN A 59 14.88 9.60 -6.79
N VAL A 60 14.75 8.40 -7.34
CA VAL A 60 13.79 7.39 -6.92
C VAL A 60 14.43 6.56 -5.81
N GLN A 61 13.76 6.46 -4.66
CA GLN A 61 14.22 5.65 -3.53
C GLN A 61 13.36 4.40 -3.39
N ASN A 62 13.99 3.27 -3.09
CA ASN A 62 13.25 2.10 -2.63
C ASN A 62 12.85 2.36 -1.18
N VAL A 63 11.58 2.16 -0.86
CA VAL A 63 11.05 2.37 0.48
C VAL A 63 10.30 1.13 0.94
N ASN A 64 10.42 0.81 2.23
CA ASN A 64 9.55 -0.18 2.85
C ASN A 64 8.12 0.38 2.83
N THR A 65 7.26 -0.15 1.95
CA THR A 65 5.89 0.34 1.80
C THR A 65 4.92 -0.73 1.31
N PHE A 66 3.63 -0.48 1.52
CA PHE A 66 2.57 -1.19 0.82
C PHE A 66 2.34 -0.54 -0.54
N LEU A 67 2.57 -1.29 -1.61
CA LEU A 67 2.23 -0.86 -2.97
C LEU A 67 0.72 -0.98 -3.22
N SER A 68 0.06 -1.93 -2.55
CA SER A 68 -1.39 -2.13 -2.60
C SER A 68 -1.86 -2.86 -1.34
N VAL A 69 -3.07 -2.55 -0.88
CA VAL A 69 -3.76 -3.26 0.19
C VAL A 69 -5.23 -3.53 -0.20
N PRO A 70 -5.86 -4.59 0.32
CA PRO A 70 -7.27 -4.83 0.08
C PRO A 70 -8.12 -3.64 0.54
N ASN A 71 -9.08 -3.24 -0.29
CA ASN A 71 -9.96 -2.10 -0.02
C ASN A 71 -11.37 -2.50 0.41
N LEU A 72 -11.71 -3.79 0.30
CA LEU A 72 -12.98 -4.34 0.77
C LEU A 72 -12.77 -5.79 1.18
N ILE A 73 -13.27 -6.15 2.35
CA ILE A 73 -13.49 -7.53 2.79
C ILE A 73 -14.97 -7.64 3.12
N ASP A 74 -15.69 -8.48 2.38
CA ASP A 74 -17.15 -8.60 2.45
C ASP A 74 -17.54 -9.96 3.02
N PHE A 75 -18.27 -9.94 4.14
CA PHE A 75 -18.80 -11.12 4.82
C PHE A 75 -20.22 -11.50 4.36
N GLY A 76 -20.80 -10.71 3.44
CA GLY A 76 -22.17 -10.88 2.97
C GLY A 76 -23.20 -10.49 4.01
N SER A 77 -24.42 -11.01 3.83
CA SER A 77 -25.53 -10.80 4.75
C SER A 77 -25.90 -12.09 5.48
N THR A 78 -26.37 -11.95 6.73
CA THR A 78 -26.89 -13.07 7.51
C THR A 78 -27.98 -12.60 8.46
N ASN A 79 -28.77 -13.54 8.96
CA ASN A 79 -29.64 -13.34 10.11
C ASN A 79 -29.13 -14.20 11.27
N VAL A 80 -28.82 -13.60 12.41
CA VAL A 80 -28.30 -14.32 13.60
C VAL A 80 -29.37 -15.16 14.30
N TYR A 81 -30.67 -14.86 14.16
CA TYR A 81 -31.78 -15.55 14.84
C TYR A 81 -31.54 -15.79 16.35
N GLY A 82 -30.92 -14.82 17.04
CA GLY A 82 -30.58 -14.95 18.46
C GLY A 82 -29.53 -16.02 18.76
N LYS A 83 -28.70 -16.41 17.77
CA LYS A 83 -27.60 -17.36 17.94
C LYS A 83 -26.30 -16.76 17.41
N ALA A 84 -25.21 -17.09 18.10
CA ALA A 84 -23.89 -16.70 17.63
C ALA A 84 -23.60 -17.34 16.27
N LYS A 85 -22.95 -16.58 15.38
CA LYS A 85 -22.56 -17.06 14.05
C LYS A 85 -21.12 -16.68 13.75
N THR A 86 -20.46 -17.50 12.96
CA THR A 86 -19.17 -17.16 12.36
C THR A 86 -19.34 -17.12 10.86
N LEU A 87 -19.17 -15.94 10.29
CA LEU A 87 -19.17 -15.75 8.85
C LEU A 87 -17.77 -15.92 8.30
N THR A 88 -17.67 -16.45 7.09
CA THR A 88 -16.44 -16.45 6.30
C THR A 88 -16.64 -15.44 5.18
N ASN A 89 -15.60 -14.67 4.84
CA ASN A 89 -15.75 -13.66 3.78
C ASN A 89 -16.07 -14.31 2.43
N VAL A 90 -17.06 -13.74 1.75
CA VAL A 90 -17.50 -14.19 0.42
C VAL A 90 -16.75 -13.48 -0.69
N LYS A 91 -16.11 -12.34 -0.39
CA LYS A 91 -15.37 -11.53 -1.35
C LYS A 91 -14.29 -10.70 -0.65
N THR A 92 -13.19 -10.48 -1.36
CA THR A 92 -12.17 -9.48 -1.05
C THR A 92 -11.84 -8.75 -2.35
N ASN A 93 -11.81 -7.41 -2.35
CA ASN A 93 -11.35 -6.62 -3.48
C ASN A 93 -9.99 -5.98 -3.22
N GLY A 94 -9.21 -5.86 -4.28
CA GLY A 94 -7.85 -5.32 -4.24
C GLY A 94 -6.81 -6.43 -4.07
N GLU A 95 -5.56 -6.00 -3.98
CA GLU A 95 -4.38 -6.86 -3.85
C GLU A 95 -3.69 -6.56 -2.52
N LEU A 96 -2.77 -7.44 -2.12
CA LEU A 96 -1.80 -7.11 -1.09
C LEU A 96 -0.41 -7.23 -1.72
N ILE A 97 0.25 -6.09 -1.90
CA ILE A 97 1.58 -6.02 -2.52
C ILE A 97 2.46 -5.15 -1.64
N VAL A 98 3.65 -5.64 -1.31
CA VAL A 98 4.62 -4.92 -0.49
C VAL A 98 5.94 -4.74 -1.23
N SER A 99 6.62 -3.65 -0.93
CA SER A 99 8.04 -3.44 -1.22
C SER A 99 8.80 -3.36 0.09
N HIS A 100 9.84 -4.17 0.20
CA HIS A 100 10.75 -4.27 1.33
C HIS A 100 12.19 -4.48 0.80
N PRO A 101 12.84 -3.41 0.28
CA PRO A 101 14.18 -3.49 -0.29
C PRO A 101 15.27 -3.85 0.72
N ASN A 102 15.01 -3.73 2.03
CA ASN A 102 15.99 -4.07 3.06
C ASN A 102 16.30 -5.56 3.05
N SER A 103 17.55 -5.92 3.35
CA SER A 103 18.02 -7.30 3.35
C SER A 103 17.47 -8.16 4.48
N ASN A 104 16.98 -7.53 5.54
CA ASN A 104 16.42 -8.21 6.69
C ASN A 104 15.07 -8.84 6.35
N ASN A 105 14.77 -9.94 7.02
CA ASN A 105 13.46 -10.54 6.97
C ASN A 105 12.43 -9.65 7.65
N PHE A 106 11.16 -9.80 7.27
CA PHE A 106 10.08 -8.97 7.79
C PHE A 106 8.77 -9.74 7.91
N ASN A 107 7.84 -9.19 8.69
CA ASN A 107 6.47 -9.65 8.78
C ASN A 107 5.52 -8.60 8.22
N VAL A 108 4.41 -9.09 7.66
CA VAL A 108 3.25 -8.27 7.29
C VAL A 108 2.14 -8.58 8.29
N ASN A 109 1.65 -7.55 8.96
CA ASN A 109 0.63 -7.65 9.98
C ASN A 109 -0.63 -6.90 9.56
N VAL A 110 -1.77 -7.40 10.03
CA VAL A 110 -3.04 -6.70 10.00
C VAL A 110 -3.47 -6.45 11.44
N SER A 111 -3.95 -5.24 11.75
CA SER A 111 -4.53 -4.90 13.04
C SER A 111 -5.95 -4.38 12.91
N TYR A 112 -6.68 -4.53 14.01
CA TYR A 112 -8.06 -4.11 14.16
C TYR A 112 -8.32 -3.82 15.63
N ASP A 113 -8.99 -2.70 15.90
CA ASP A 113 -9.38 -2.31 17.25
C ASP A 113 -10.88 -2.02 17.28
N ASN A 114 -11.62 -2.87 17.98
CA ASN A 114 -13.07 -2.73 18.10
C ASN A 114 -13.49 -1.67 19.14
N ASP A 115 -12.53 -1.15 19.92
CA ASP A 115 -12.74 -0.09 20.90
C ASP A 115 -12.32 1.29 20.32
N ASP A 116 -11.60 1.32 19.19
CA ASP A 116 -11.28 2.54 18.47
C ASP A 116 -12.43 2.99 17.56
N ALA A 117 -13.07 4.10 17.93
CA ALA A 117 -14.17 4.71 17.19
C ALA A 117 -13.86 5.02 15.71
N THR A 118 -12.58 5.14 15.32
CA THR A 118 -12.14 5.39 13.95
C THR A 118 -12.01 4.13 13.10
N SER A 119 -11.86 2.95 13.70
CA SER A 119 -11.64 1.69 12.99
C SER A 119 -12.74 0.64 13.23
N GLN A 120 -13.45 0.71 14.35
CA GLN A 120 -14.49 -0.24 14.74
C GLN A 120 -15.59 -0.44 13.67
N LEU A 121 -16.17 -1.64 13.65
CA LEU A 121 -17.27 -1.99 12.75
C LEU A 121 -18.55 -1.34 13.28
N LYS A 122 -19.07 -0.35 12.56
CA LYS A 122 -20.27 0.39 12.97
C LYS A 122 -21.27 0.62 11.85
N THR A 123 -22.54 0.78 12.23
CA THR A 123 -23.58 1.27 11.33
C THR A 123 -23.48 2.79 11.17
N THR A 124 -24.22 3.35 10.20
CA THR A 124 -24.38 4.80 10.05
C THR A 124 -24.93 5.47 11.31
N ASP A 125 -25.75 4.74 12.08
CA ASP A 125 -26.34 5.21 13.35
C ASP A 125 -25.42 4.99 14.56
N GLY A 126 -24.18 4.54 14.34
CA GLY A 126 -23.15 4.38 15.38
C GLY A 126 -23.24 3.09 16.21
N LYS A 127 -24.10 2.14 15.85
CA LYS A 127 -24.19 0.83 16.53
C LYS A 127 -22.97 -0.01 16.17
N THR A 128 -22.35 -0.65 17.14
CA THR A 128 -21.14 -1.47 16.94
C THR A 128 -21.44 -2.97 17.04
N LEU A 129 -20.53 -3.78 16.49
CA LEU A 129 -20.54 -5.22 16.77
C LEU A 129 -19.83 -5.48 18.11
N PRO A 130 -20.49 -6.14 19.08
CA PRO A 130 -19.82 -6.51 20.32
C PRO A 130 -18.77 -7.59 20.05
N SER A 131 -17.60 -7.45 20.67
CA SER A 131 -16.55 -8.47 20.72
C SER A 131 -16.49 -9.11 22.10
N ASP A 132 -16.12 -10.38 22.17
CA ASP A 132 -15.68 -11.02 23.42
C ASP A 132 -14.16 -11.19 23.42
N ASP A 133 -13.60 -11.75 24.49
CA ASP A 133 -12.16 -11.96 24.66
C ASP A 133 -11.53 -12.86 23.58
N SER A 134 -12.33 -13.56 22.77
CA SER A 134 -11.82 -14.39 21.67
C SER A 134 -11.56 -13.62 20.38
N GLY A 135 -12.03 -12.36 20.27
CA GLY A 135 -11.88 -11.50 19.10
C GLY A 135 -13.09 -11.45 18.17
N LEU A 136 -13.20 -10.36 17.40
CA LEU A 136 -14.31 -10.10 16.46
C LEU A 136 -13.98 -10.58 15.04
N ILE A 137 -12.82 -10.16 14.53
CA ILE A 137 -12.33 -10.47 13.19
C ILE A 137 -11.14 -11.41 13.31
N PHE A 138 -11.07 -12.40 12.43
CA PHE A 138 -9.99 -13.36 12.39
C PHE A 138 -9.42 -13.44 10.98
N ILE A 139 -8.11 -13.66 10.89
CA ILE A 139 -7.41 -13.96 9.65
C ILE A 139 -6.90 -15.40 9.68
N LYS A 140 -6.85 -16.03 8.51
CA LYS A 140 -6.25 -17.34 8.34
C LYS A 140 -4.72 -17.22 8.25
N GLN A 141 -4.07 -17.21 9.41
CA GLN A 141 -2.62 -17.12 9.51
C GLN A 141 -1.96 -18.39 8.95
N ARG A 142 -1.04 -18.20 8.00
CA ARG A 142 -0.29 -19.29 7.36
C ARG A 142 1.01 -19.57 8.10
N THR A 143 1.74 -20.62 7.70
CA THR A 143 3.03 -20.90 8.32
C THR A 143 4.16 -20.25 7.54
N SER A 144 4.26 -20.51 6.23
CA SER A 144 5.32 -20.04 5.35
C SER A 144 4.89 -19.85 3.89
N SER A 145 3.70 -20.37 3.52
CA SER A 145 3.13 -20.28 2.18
C SER A 145 1.62 -19.99 2.24
N SER A 146 1.09 -19.31 1.22
CA SER A 146 -0.36 -19.07 1.09
C SER A 146 -1.17 -20.36 0.99
N ASP A 147 -0.54 -21.46 0.59
CA ASP A 147 -1.18 -22.76 0.37
C ASP A 147 -1.22 -23.61 1.64
N ASP A 148 -0.51 -23.23 2.71
CA ASP A 148 -0.52 -23.94 3.99
C ASP A 148 -1.92 -23.98 4.58
N VAL A 149 -2.35 -25.07 5.21
CA VAL A 149 -3.72 -25.16 5.77
C VAL A 149 -4.08 -23.97 6.66
N GLY A 150 -3.11 -23.45 7.43
CA GLY A 150 -3.24 -22.25 8.25
C GLY A 150 -4.10 -22.45 9.50
N THR A 151 -4.03 -21.49 10.42
CA THR A 151 -4.84 -21.44 11.64
C THR A 151 -5.60 -20.12 11.73
N TRP A 152 -6.79 -20.15 12.33
CA TRP A 152 -7.59 -18.95 12.52
C TRP A 152 -7.06 -18.19 13.74
N GLN A 153 -6.56 -16.98 13.51
CA GLN A 153 -6.05 -16.12 14.58
C GLN A 153 -6.91 -14.85 14.67
N PRO A 154 -7.29 -14.43 15.89
CA PRO A 154 -7.97 -13.16 16.07
C PRO A 154 -7.04 -12.03 15.67
N ILE A 155 -7.60 -10.99 15.05
CA ILE A 155 -6.86 -9.77 14.72
C ILE A 155 -6.83 -8.89 15.96
N SER A 156 -5.64 -8.65 16.48
CA SER A 156 -5.42 -7.79 17.65
C SER A 156 -5.18 -6.32 17.27
N PRO A 157 -5.39 -5.38 18.22
CA PRO A 157 -5.03 -3.98 18.02
C PRO A 157 -3.54 -3.75 17.74
N THR A 158 -2.68 -4.61 18.30
CA THR A 158 -1.22 -4.52 18.14
C THR A 158 -0.70 -5.12 16.84
N GLY A 159 -1.56 -5.78 16.07
CA GLY A 159 -1.20 -6.46 14.83
C GLY A 159 -1.09 -7.97 14.99
N THR A 160 -1.58 -8.66 13.98
CA THR A 160 -1.53 -10.11 13.82
C THR A 160 -0.85 -10.43 12.50
N PRO A 161 0.25 -11.20 12.50
CA PRO A 161 0.98 -11.47 11.26
C PRO A 161 0.16 -12.41 10.37
N ILE A 162 0.21 -12.20 9.06
CA ILE A 162 -0.51 -13.02 8.08
C ILE A 162 0.09 -14.43 7.92
N GLN A 163 1.35 -14.60 8.35
CA GLN A 163 2.00 -15.90 8.49
C GLN A 163 2.97 -15.90 9.67
N THR A 164 3.30 -17.07 10.22
CA THR A 164 4.20 -17.16 11.37
C THR A 164 5.68 -17.08 11.02
N SER A 165 6.09 -17.57 9.84
CA SER A 165 7.47 -17.43 9.36
C SER A 165 7.67 -16.05 8.76
N ASP A 166 8.90 -15.56 8.76
CA ASP A 166 9.20 -14.29 8.14
C ASP A 166 9.16 -14.37 6.61
N PHE A 167 8.82 -13.26 5.97
CA PHE A 167 9.10 -13.06 4.56
C PHE A 167 10.57 -12.73 4.39
N ALA A 168 11.20 -13.28 3.35
CA ALA A 168 12.58 -12.98 3.02
C ALA A 168 12.73 -11.51 2.63
N GLY A 169 13.83 -10.86 3.03
CA GLY A 169 14.16 -9.50 2.61
C GLY A 169 14.45 -9.33 1.11
N ASN A 170 14.87 -8.12 0.73
CA ASN A 170 15.21 -7.71 -0.64
C ASN A 170 14.06 -7.86 -1.65
N GLN A 171 12.83 -7.57 -1.23
CA GLN A 171 11.63 -7.69 -2.05
C GLN A 171 11.27 -6.34 -2.67
N GLN A 172 11.32 -6.21 -4.00
CA GLN A 172 10.91 -4.96 -4.66
C GLN A 172 9.39 -4.90 -4.96
N SER A 173 8.78 -6.08 -5.09
CA SER A 173 7.35 -6.27 -5.30
C SER A 173 6.99 -7.71 -4.93
N LEU A 174 6.53 -7.92 -3.71
CA LEU A 174 6.07 -9.22 -3.22
C LEU A 174 4.54 -9.26 -3.24
N GLN A 175 3.99 -10.19 -4.02
CA GLN A 175 2.55 -10.46 -4.10
C GLN A 175 2.11 -11.38 -2.96
N LEU A 176 1.23 -10.85 -2.11
CA LEU A 176 0.69 -11.52 -0.92
C LEU A 176 -0.84 -11.66 -0.96
N THR A 177 -1.47 -11.35 -2.08
CA THR A 177 -2.93 -11.36 -2.26
C THR A 177 -3.59 -12.69 -1.85
N ASN A 178 -2.91 -13.82 -2.08
CA ASN A 178 -3.44 -15.15 -1.72
C ASN A 178 -3.58 -15.38 -0.21
N TYR A 179 -2.85 -14.63 0.63
CA TYR A 179 -2.98 -14.70 2.10
C TYR A 179 -4.27 -14.03 2.59
N VAL A 180 -4.85 -13.13 1.79
CA VAL A 180 -5.93 -12.22 2.21
C VAL A 180 -7.17 -12.28 1.31
N GLY A 181 -7.22 -13.22 0.37
CA GLY A 181 -8.34 -13.40 -0.54
C GLY A 181 -9.64 -13.90 0.10
N VAL A 182 -10.54 -14.41 -0.74
CA VAL A 182 -11.75 -15.10 -0.30
C VAL A 182 -11.43 -16.28 0.62
N ASN A 183 -12.27 -16.56 1.61
CA ASN A 183 -12.10 -17.62 2.60
C ASN A 183 -10.89 -17.48 3.55
N ASN A 184 -10.24 -16.31 3.61
CA ASN A 184 -9.13 -16.04 4.52
C ASN A 184 -9.53 -15.19 5.73
N TRP A 185 -10.80 -14.80 5.84
CA TRP A 185 -11.30 -13.97 6.92
C TRP A 185 -12.52 -14.59 7.58
N LYS A 186 -12.63 -14.41 8.89
CA LYS A 186 -13.85 -14.70 9.63
C LYS A 186 -14.32 -13.49 10.44
N LEU A 187 -15.63 -13.37 10.56
CA LEU A 187 -16.30 -12.42 11.43
C LEU A 187 -17.20 -13.18 12.40
N LYS A 188 -16.99 -12.99 13.69
CA LYS A 188 -17.83 -13.56 14.75
C LYS A 188 -18.97 -12.59 15.04
N LEU A 189 -20.21 -13.08 15.05
CA LEU A 189 -21.39 -12.29 15.37
C LEU A 189 -22.02 -12.82 16.65
N ALA A 190 -22.26 -11.93 17.61
CA ALA A 190 -22.98 -12.27 18.83
C ALA A 190 -24.49 -12.47 18.56
N PRO A 191 -25.19 -13.23 19.41
CA PRO A 191 -26.65 -13.38 19.35
C PRO A 191 -27.44 -12.06 19.37
N THR A 192 -26.85 -11.04 20.00
CA THR A 192 -27.44 -9.73 20.29
C THR A 192 -27.14 -8.67 19.23
N VAL A 193 -26.43 -9.03 18.16
CA VAL A 193 -26.13 -8.10 17.06
C VAL A 193 -27.42 -7.53 16.49
N GLU A 194 -27.51 -6.22 16.45
CA GLU A 194 -28.65 -5.52 15.85
C GLU A 194 -28.58 -5.54 14.32
N THR A 195 -29.73 -5.50 13.67
CA THR A 195 -29.82 -5.43 12.21
C THR A 195 -29.20 -4.13 11.70
N GLY A 196 -28.32 -4.24 10.70
CA GLY A 196 -27.71 -3.10 10.02
C GLY A 196 -26.57 -3.51 9.09
N SER A 197 -26.11 -2.55 8.30
CA SER A 197 -24.87 -2.68 7.54
C SER A 197 -23.73 -2.10 8.37
N TYR A 198 -22.72 -2.91 8.66
CA TYR A 198 -21.57 -2.52 9.47
C TYR A 198 -20.34 -2.35 8.57
N SER A 199 -19.62 -1.24 8.76
CA SER A 199 -18.35 -0.98 8.09
C SER A 199 -17.31 -0.45 9.07
N GLY A 200 -16.04 -0.73 8.79
CA GLY A 200 -14.89 -0.41 9.62
C GLY A 200 -13.61 -0.48 8.80
N THR A 201 -12.47 -0.24 9.42
CA THR A 201 -11.17 -0.24 8.75
C THR A 201 -10.20 -1.19 9.44
N LEU A 202 -9.28 -1.72 8.64
CA LEU A 202 -8.13 -2.49 9.11
C LEU A 202 -6.88 -1.67 8.87
N THR A 203 -5.87 -1.84 9.71
CA THR A 203 -4.56 -1.22 9.52
C THR A 203 -3.54 -2.28 9.12
N TRP A 204 -2.73 -1.96 8.11
CA TRP A 204 -1.66 -2.82 7.62
C TRP A 204 -0.32 -2.27 8.07
N THR A 205 0.53 -3.13 8.62
CA THR A 205 1.88 -2.73 9.05
C THR A 205 2.92 -3.75 8.60
N MET A 206 4.14 -3.27 8.37
CA MET A 206 5.32 -4.11 8.23
C MET A 206 6.21 -3.91 9.45
N SER A 207 6.76 -5.00 9.95
CA SER A 207 7.74 -5.01 11.04
C SER A 207 8.96 -5.79 10.60
N GLU A 208 10.14 -5.26 10.86
CA GLU A 208 11.39 -6.01 10.69
C GLU A 208 11.41 -7.19 11.67
N SER A 209 11.83 -8.35 11.18
CA SER A 209 12.01 -9.54 12.03
C SER A 209 13.25 -9.36 12.90
N VAL A 210 13.21 -9.92 14.12
CA VAL A 210 14.31 -9.86 15.10
C VAL A 210 15.36 -10.93 14.82
#